data_AF-A0A433E9T7-F1
#
_entry.id   AF-A0A433E9T7-F1
#
_cell.length_a   1.000
_cell.length_b   1.000
_cell.length_c   1.000
_cell.angle_alpha   90.00
_cell.angle_beta   90.00
_cell.angle_gamma   90.00
#
_symmetry.space_group_name_H-M   'P 1'
#
loop_
_entity.id
_entity.type
_entity.pdbx_description
1 polymer ?
#
loop_
_entity_poly.entity_id
_entity_poly.type
_entity_poly.pdbx_seq_one_letter_code
_entity_poly.pdbx_strand_id
1 'polypeptide(L)'
;MSREVRQEELNDFRVAVTEGSGGARIRLSGLLGNSALGICAVMVRTHGGRVNIILRQRLSNGVYSGSFDREFSVPAGVHEVTFGSGNAVIWRREQGRSGYAAVSCQ
;
A
#
# COMPACT_ATOMS: atom_id res chain seq x y z
N MET A 1 23.41 -6.64 4.40
CA MET A 1 22.07 -7.26 4.26
C MET A 1 20.99 -6.19 4.40
N SER A 2 19.82 -6.37 3.76
CA SER A 2 18.62 -5.58 4.06
C SER A 2 17.71 -6.35 5.04
N ARG A 3 16.79 -5.65 5.70
CA ARG A 3 15.72 -6.22 6.53
C ARG A 3 14.36 -5.68 6.08
N GLU A 4 13.29 -6.37 6.43
CA GLU A 4 11.94 -5.88 6.17
C GLU A 4 11.63 -4.70 7.09
N VAL A 5 10.80 -3.78 6.61
CA VAL A 5 10.22 -2.72 7.43
C VAL A 5 8.88 -3.22 7.95
N ARG A 6 8.72 -3.20 9.26
CA ARG A 6 7.42 -3.45 9.88
C ARG A 6 6.64 -2.14 10.00
N GLN A 7 5.31 -2.22 9.98
CA GLN A 7 4.48 -1.02 10.00
C GLN A 7 4.69 -0.19 11.27
N GLU A 8 4.95 -0.85 12.41
CA GLU A 8 5.27 -0.19 13.69
C GLU A 8 6.62 0.56 13.69
N GLU A 9 7.49 0.32 12.70
CA GLU A 9 8.74 1.07 12.55
C GLU A 9 8.57 2.36 11.74
N LEU A 10 7.35 2.61 11.22
CA LEU A 10 7.01 3.79 10.43
C LEU A 10 6.21 4.79 11.26
N ASN A 11 6.81 5.96 11.47
CA ASN A 11 6.09 7.15 11.91
C ASN A 11 5.30 7.74 10.74
N ASP A 12 4.18 8.38 11.04
CA ASP A 12 3.32 9.05 10.05
C ASP A 12 2.93 8.15 8.86
N PHE A 13 2.73 6.85 9.11
CA PHE A 13 2.29 5.93 8.06
C PHE A 13 0.91 6.31 7.55
N ARG A 14 0.81 6.65 6.27
CA ARG A 14 -0.44 7.10 5.62
C ARG A 14 -0.71 6.29 4.37
N VAL A 15 -1.99 6.03 4.15
CA VAL A 15 -2.53 5.39 2.95
C VAL A 15 -3.55 6.35 2.38
N ALA A 16 -3.27 6.91 1.19
CA ALA A 16 -4.20 7.73 0.44
C ALA A 16 -4.64 6.97 -0.82
N VAL A 17 -5.93 7.00 -1.11
CA VAL A 17 -6.50 6.26 -2.25
C VAL A 17 -7.25 7.21 -3.17
N THR A 18 -7.04 7.02 -4.47
CA THR A 18 -7.80 7.68 -5.54
C THR A 18 -8.40 6.61 -6.42
N GLU A 19 -9.72 6.44 -6.37
CA GLU A 19 -10.44 5.52 -7.24
C GLU A 19 -10.76 6.17 -8.59
N GLY A 20 -10.80 5.36 -9.65
CA GLY A 20 -11.19 5.79 -10.99
C GLY A 20 -11.76 4.63 -11.80
N SER A 21 -12.28 4.92 -12.99
CA SER A 21 -12.96 3.96 -13.86
C SER A 21 -12.09 2.77 -14.30
N GLY A 22 -10.76 2.86 -14.20
CA GLY A 22 -9.81 1.81 -14.57
C GLY A 22 -9.11 1.09 -13.40
N GLY A 23 -9.45 1.40 -12.14
CA GLY A 23 -8.77 0.86 -10.97
C GLY A 23 -8.67 1.86 -9.81
N ALA A 24 -7.70 1.67 -8.93
CA ALA A 24 -7.37 2.63 -7.89
C ALA A 24 -5.88 2.98 -7.94
N ARG A 25 -5.51 4.16 -7.45
CA ARG A 25 -4.13 4.53 -7.12
C ARG A 25 -4.01 4.61 -5.62
N ILE A 26 -3.02 3.93 -5.07
CA ILE A 26 -2.73 3.98 -3.64
C ILE A 26 -1.39 4.67 -3.46
N ARG A 27 -1.39 5.80 -2.77
CA ARG A 27 -0.19 6.49 -2.32
C ARG A 27 0.10 6.09 -0.88
N LEU A 28 1.22 5.43 -0.68
CA LEU A 28 1.74 5.08 0.63
C LEU A 28 2.88 6.00 0.99
N SER A 29 2.83 6.55 2.21
CA SER A 29 3.91 7.35 2.75
C SER A 29 4.17 7.07 4.23
N GLY A 30 5.37 7.43 4.68
CA GLY A 30 5.78 7.28 6.08
C GLY A 30 7.27 7.59 6.28
N LEU A 31 7.69 7.61 7.53
CA LEU A 31 9.06 7.90 7.95
C LEU A 31 9.58 6.80 8.87
N LEU A 32 10.74 6.21 8.56
CA LEU A 32 11.40 5.28 9.48
C LEU A 32 11.72 5.98 10.80
N GLY A 33 11.31 5.36 11.92
CA GLY A 33 11.60 5.88 13.25
C GLY A 33 13.09 5.84 13.62
N ASN A 34 13.89 5.02 12.93
CA ASN A 34 15.34 4.98 13.08
C ASN A 34 16.04 5.80 11.98
N SER A 35 16.60 6.95 12.36
CA SER A 35 17.27 7.89 11.45
C SER A 35 18.54 7.34 10.79
N ALA A 36 19.15 6.28 11.34
CA ALA A 36 20.32 5.63 10.74
C ALA A 36 19.94 4.70 9.57
N LEU A 37 18.65 4.41 9.38
CA LEU A 37 18.16 3.50 8.36
C LEU A 37 17.48 4.26 7.22
N GLY A 38 17.48 3.64 6.04
CA GLY A 38 16.73 4.12 4.89
C GLY A 38 16.06 3.00 4.13
N ILE A 39 14.96 3.34 3.45
CA ILE A 39 14.20 2.45 2.58
C ILE A 39 15.02 2.19 1.32
N CYS A 40 15.50 0.97 1.16
CA CYS A 40 16.40 0.58 0.07
C CYS A 40 15.71 -0.20 -1.05
N ALA A 41 14.52 -0.76 -0.82
CA ALA A 41 13.74 -1.41 -1.85
C ALA A 41 12.25 -1.47 -1.51
N VAL A 42 11.45 -1.58 -2.57
CA VAL A 42 10.01 -1.81 -2.54
C VAL A 42 9.75 -3.07 -3.35
N MET A 43 9.05 -4.03 -2.78
CA MET A 43 8.63 -5.24 -3.47
C MET A 43 7.11 -5.25 -3.55
N VAL A 44 6.58 -5.44 -4.75
CA VAL A 44 5.14 -5.54 -4.99
C VAL A 44 4.86 -6.95 -5.50
N ARG A 45 3.97 -7.66 -4.81
CA ARG A 45 3.54 -9.02 -5.18
C ARG A 45 2.05 -9.00 -5.46
N THR A 46 1.63 -9.61 -6.56
CA THR A 46 0.21 -9.68 -6.95
C THR A 46 -0.21 -11.13 -7.04
N HIS A 47 -1.27 -11.51 -6.33
CA HIS A 47 -1.83 -12.86 -6.38
C HIS A 47 -3.32 -12.85 -6.00
N GLY A 48 -4.16 -13.54 -6.80
CA GLY A 48 -5.56 -13.80 -6.44
C GLY A 48 -6.42 -12.56 -6.17
N GLY A 49 -6.18 -11.45 -6.89
CA GLY A 49 -6.89 -10.18 -6.64
C GLY A 49 -6.42 -9.41 -5.41
N ARG A 50 -5.27 -9.78 -4.83
CA ARG A 50 -4.56 -9.05 -3.78
C ARG A 50 -3.23 -8.51 -4.30
N VAL A 51 -2.88 -7.31 -3.86
CA VAL A 51 -1.52 -6.76 -3.98
C VAL A 51 -0.91 -6.71 -2.58
N ASN A 52 0.33 -7.17 -2.41
CA ASN A 52 1.11 -7.02 -1.19
C ASN A 52 2.35 -6.15 -1.45
N ILE A 53 2.55 -5.15 -0.60
CA ILE A 53 3.66 -4.20 -0.67
C ILE A 53 4.58 -4.45 0.52
N ILE A 54 5.84 -4.76 0.22
CA ILE A 54 6.87 -5.03 1.25
C ILE A 54 8.00 -4.02 1.06
N LEU A 55 8.28 -3.26 2.12
CA LEU A 55 9.41 -2.34 2.15
C LEU A 55 10.63 -3.01 2.77
N ARG A 56 11.82 -2.66 2.27
CA ARG A 56 13.10 -3.13 2.81
C ARG A 56 13.93 -1.93 3.24
N GLN A 57 14.62 -2.09 4.35
CA GLN A 57 15.51 -1.08 4.95
C GLN A 57 16.91 -1.64 5.20
N ARG A 58 17.89 -0.74 5.23
CA ARG A 58 19.26 -0.99 5.68
C ARG A 58 19.88 0.32 6.17
N LEU A 59 21.13 0.29 6.65
CA LEU A 59 21.87 1.50 6.97
C LEU A 59 21.80 2.49 5.80
N SER A 60 21.40 3.72 6.10
CA SER A 60 21.23 4.77 5.09
C SER A 60 22.56 5.06 4.41
N ASN A 61 23.62 5.26 5.20
CA ASN A 61 24.96 5.68 4.77
C ASN A 61 24.93 6.91 3.83
N GLY A 62 23.91 7.76 3.97
CA GLY A 62 23.68 8.92 3.09
C GLY A 62 23.10 8.57 1.70
N VAL A 63 22.82 7.30 1.42
CA VAL A 63 22.32 6.83 0.12
C VAL A 63 20.80 6.67 0.12
N TYR A 64 20.23 6.17 1.23
CA TYR A 64 18.81 5.87 1.34
C TYR A 64 18.10 6.81 2.30
N SER A 65 16.94 7.31 1.90
CA SER A 65 16.09 8.11 2.76
C SER A 65 15.29 7.24 3.73
N GLY A 66 15.14 7.70 4.97
CA GLY A 66 14.16 7.14 5.91
C GLY A 66 12.72 7.52 5.55
N SER A 67 12.52 8.60 4.79
CA SER A 67 11.22 8.99 4.26
C SER A 67 10.89 8.22 3.00
N PHE A 68 9.65 7.78 2.89
CA PHE A 68 9.09 7.10 1.74
C PHE A 68 7.75 7.72 1.37
N ASP A 69 7.56 7.92 0.07
CA ASP A 69 6.33 8.38 -0.54
C ASP A 69 6.26 7.81 -1.96
N ARG A 70 5.37 6.84 -2.18
CA ARG A 70 5.20 6.17 -3.48
C ARG A 70 3.75 5.89 -3.78
N GLU A 71 3.42 6.04 -5.05
CA GLU A 71 2.13 5.67 -5.62
C GLU A 71 2.22 4.30 -6.31
N PHE A 72 1.17 3.49 -6.14
CA PHE A 72 1.00 2.18 -6.74
C PHE A 72 -0.33 2.12 -7.49
N SER A 73 -0.28 1.65 -8.74
CA SER A 73 -1.48 1.35 -9.51
C SER A 73 -2.08 0.03 -9.05
N VAL A 74 -3.38 0.05 -8.74
CA VAL A 74 -4.17 -1.10 -8.32
C VAL A 74 -5.20 -1.39 -9.42
N PRO A 75 -5.00 -2.47 -10.21
CA PRO A 75 -5.94 -2.86 -11.27
C PRO A 75 -7.37 -3.04 -10.75
N ALA A 76 -8.37 -2.90 -11.63
CA ALA A 76 -9.78 -3.07 -11.27
C ALA A 76 -10.10 -4.43 -10.62
N GLY A 77 -9.42 -5.51 -11.04
CA GLY A 77 -9.59 -6.85 -10.46
C GLY A 77 -8.94 -7.06 -9.08
N VAL A 78 -8.18 -6.08 -8.58
CA VAL A 78 -7.63 -6.12 -7.22
C VAL A 78 -8.66 -5.52 -6.26
N HIS A 79 -9.00 -6.32 -5.24
CA HIS A 79 -9.97 -5.98 -4.21
C HIS A 79 -9.32 -5.75 -2.83
N GLU A 80 -8.04 -6.08 -2.67
CA GLU A 80 -7.32 -5.90 -1.40
C GLU A 80 -5.86 -5.51 -1.63
N VAL A 81 -5.38 -4.53 -0.86
CA VAL A 81 -3.96 -4.20 -0.77
C VAL A 81 -3.47 -4.42 0.67
N THR A 82 -2.32 -5.08 0.78
CA THR A 82 -1.70 -5.49 2.03
C THR A 82 -0.28 -4.98 2.15
N PHE A 83 0.22 -4.91 3.37
CA PHE A 83 1.55 -4.44 3.71
C PHE A 83 2.32 -5.47 4.53
N GLY A 84 3.59 -5.68 4.15
CA GLY A 84 4.52 -6.56 4.84
C GLY A 84 4.24 -8.05 4.64
N SER A 85 5.17 -8.88 5.13
CA SER A 85 5.08 -10.35 5.12
C SER A 85 3.90 -10.88 5.94
N GLY A 86 3.45 -10.14 6.95
CA GLY A 86 2.23 -10.42 7.70
C GLY A 86 0.93 -10.17 6.91
N ASN A 87 1.01 -9.56 5.72
CA ASN A 87 -0.14 -9.19 4.89
C ASN A 87 -1.18 -8.33 5.64
N ALA A 88 -0.72 -7.35 6.41
CA ALA A 88 -1.61 -6.42 7.10
C ALA A 88 -2.45 -5.65 6.07
N VAL A 89 -3.78 -5.70 6.18
CA VAL A 89 -4.67 -5.05 5.20
C VAL A 89 -4.62 -3.54 5.38
N ILE A 90 -4.24 -2.83 4.33
CA ILE A 90 -4.12 -1.36 4.31
C ILE A 90 -5.18 -0.70 3.42
N TRP A 91 -5.82 -1.47 2.54
CA TRP A 91 -6.97 -1.02 1.77
C TRP A 91 -7.80 -2.20 1.26
N ARG A 92 -9.11 -1.99 1.15
CA ARG A 92 -10.04 -2.87 0.44
C ARG A 92 -10.86 -2.05 -0.52
N ARG A 93 -11.10 -2.59 -1.72
CA ARG A 93 -12.09 -2.05 -2.62
C ARG A 93 -13.45 -2.26 -1.97
N GLU A 94 -14.25 -1.20 -1.87
CA GLU A 94 -15.65 -1.38 -1.51
C GLU A 94 -16.29 -2.21 -2.63
N GLN A 95 -16.69 -3.45 -2.31
CA GLN A 95 -17.57 -4.19 -3.18
C GLN A 95 -18.89 -3.46 -3.12
N GLY A 96 -19.21 -2.72 -4.19
CA GLY A 96 -20.54 -2.15 -4.34
C GLY A 96 -21.56 -3.25 -4.05
N ARG A 97 -22.49 -2.97 -3.14
CA ARG A 97 -23.72 -3.76 -3.02
C ARG A 97 -24.31 -3.87 -4.42
N SER A 98 -24.18 -5.06 -5.01
CA SER A 98 -25.04 -5.46 -6.11
C SER A 98 -26.48 -5.43 -5.59
N GLY A 99 -27.33 -4.67 -6.28
CA GLY A 99 -28.78 -4.59 -6.02
C GLY A 99 -29.18 -3.42 -5.14
N TYR A 100 -29.68 -2.34 -5.75
CA TYR A 100 -31.12 -2.13 -5.90
C TYR A 100 -31.35 -1.37 -7.22
N ALA A 101 -32.00 -2.01 -8.18
CA ALA A 101 -32.67 -1.28 -9.24
C ALA A 101 -33.78 -0.47 -8.57
N ALA A 102 -33.67 0.86 -8.60
CA ALA A 102 -34.81 1.71 -8.32
C ALA A 102 -35.83 1.47 -9.43
N VAL A 103 -36.81 0.59 -9.17
CA VAL A 103 -38.01 0.50 -9.98
C VAL A 103 -38.80 1.76 -9.66
N SER A 104 -38.71 2.75 -10.54
CA SER A 104 -39.66 3.86 -10.55
C SER A 104 -40.99 3.29 -11.03
N CYS A 105 -41.94 3.10 -10.12
CA CYS A 105 -43.34 2.97 -10.52
C CYS A 105 -43.81 4.33 -11.08
N GLN A 106 -44.59 4.25 -12.17
CA GLN A 106 -45.29 5.36 -12.80
C GLN A 106 -46.33 5.99 -11.87
#